data_AF-A0A7Y0FUB9-F1
#
_entry.id   AF-A0A7Y0FUB9-F1
#
_cell.length_a   1.000
_cell.length_b   1.000
_cell.length_c   1.000
_cell.angle_alpha   90.00
_cell.angle_beta   90.00
_cell.angle_gamma   90.00
#
_symmetry.space_group_name_H-M   'P 1'
#
loop_
_entity.id
_entity.type
_entity.pdbx_description
1 polymer ?
#
loop_
_entity_poly.entity_id
_entity_poly.type
_entity_poly.pdbx_seq_one_letter_code
_entity_poly.pdbx_strand_id
1 'polypeptide(L)'
;MTVVKEFDHDGSHFRIAKSSIGENWEYKIFCDSAQIGSIITASVEVVADASRQGYNVDEIVGTELEGAVKNIFGFQTKLKRPSGT
;
A
#
# COMPACT_ATOMS: atom_id res chain seq x y z
N MET A 1 2.32 2.34 14.52
CA MET A 1 2.24 2.09 13.06
C MET A 1 3.39 1.18 12.70
N THR A 2 3.15 0.15 11.90
CA THR A 2 4.17 -0.86 11.54
C THR A 2 4.32 -0.90 10.03
N VAL A 3 5.55 -0.78 9.53
CA VAL A 3 5.82 -0.91 8.09
C VAL A 3 5.68 -2.37 7.71
N VAL A 4 4.88 -2.64 6.69
CA VAL A 4 4.67 -4.00 6.18
C VAL A 4 5.37 -4.22 4.85
N LYS A 5 5.66 -3.14 4.10
CA LYS A 5 6.34 -3.24 2.82
C LYS A 5 6.99 -1.91 2.41
N GLU A 6 8.15 -2.00 1.77
CA GLU A 6 8.87 -0.89 1.15
C GLU A 6 9.34 -1.30 -0.25
N PHE A 7 9.29 -0.37 -1.19
CA PHE A 7 9.73 -0.59 -2.57
C PHE A 7 10.02 0.74 -3.28
N ASP A 8 10.94 0.70 -4.25
CA ASP A 8 11.22 1.84 -5.13
C ASP A 8 10.49 1.68 -6.47
N HIS A 9 10.00 2.79 -7.02
CA HIS A 9 9.41 2.82 -8.37
C HIS A 9 9.53 4.21 -8.99
N ASP A 10 9.97 4.28 -10.25
CA ASP A 10 10.10 5.53 -11.03
C ASP A 10 10.82 6.68 -10.29
N GLY A 11 11.86 6.32 -9.52
CA GLY A 11 12.70 7.27 -8.77
C GLY A 11 12.09 7.79 -7.46
N SER A 12 10.94 7.28 -7.04
CA SER A 12 10.31 7.59 -5.75
C SER A 12 10.36 6.37 -4.81
N HIS A 13 10.42 6.63 -3.50
CA HIS A 13 10.42 5.59 -2.49
C HIS A 13 9.03 5.43 -1.86
N PHE A 14 8.51 4.21 -1.91
CA PHE A 14 7.17 3.89 -1.39
C PHE A 14 7.24 3.05 -0.13
N ARG A 15 6.34 3.35 0.80
CA ARG A 15 6.20 2.62 2.06
C ARG A 15 4.73 2.37 2.36
N ILE A 16 4.39 1.12 2.64
CA ILE A 16 3.08 0.69 3.11
C ILE A 16 3.19 0.38 4.59
N ALA A 17 2.36 1.04 5.39
CA ALA A 17 2.37 0.87 6.83
C ALA A 17 0.97 0.68 7.38
N LYS A 18 0.83 -0.17 8.39
CA LYS A 18 -0.46 -0.48 9.02
C LYS A 18 -0.63 0.17 10.38
N SER A 19 -1.87 0.47 10.71
CA SER A 19 -2.34 0.88 12.03
C SER A 19 -3.72 0.31 12.30
N SER A 20 -4.07 0.09 13.56
CA SER A 20 -5.44 -0.22 13.94
C SER A 20 -6.26 1.08 14.06
N ILE A 21 -7.51 1.04 13.59
CA ILE A 21 -8.51 2.09 13.79
C ILE A 21 -9.80 1.42 14.26
N GLY A 22 -10.11 1.63 15.54
CA GLY A 22 -11.19 0.89 16.20
C GLY A 22 -10.94 -0.61 16.10
N GLU A 23 -11.90 -1.33 15.51
CA GLU A 23 -11.84 -2.78 15.31
C GLU A 23 -11.26 -3.18 13.96
N ASN A 24 -10.80 -2.24 13.14
CA ASN A 24 -10.32 -2.50 11.79
C ASN A 24 -8.82 -2.22 11.65
N TRP A 25 -8.21 -2.83 10.63
CA TRP A 25 -6.89 -2.45 10.15
C TRP A 25 -6.98 -1.40 9.04
N GLU A 26 -6.15 -0.38 9.13
CA GLU A 26 -5.91 0.59 8.07
C GLU A 26 -4.48 0.44 7.55
N TYR A 27 -4.33 0.36 6.24
CA TYR A 27 -3.06 0.39 5.54
C TYR A 27 -2.90 1.75 4.85
N LYS A 28 -1.83 2.46 5.19
CA LYS A 28 -1.46 3.76 4.64
C LYS A 28 -0.30 3.61 3.68
N ILE A 29 -0.37 4.35 2.57
CA ILE A 29 0.64 4.35 1.52
C ILE A 29 1.34 5.71 1.55
N PHE A 30 2.66 5.69 1.61
CA PHE A 30 3.52 6.85 1.58
C PHE A 30 4.41 6.83 0.34
N CYS A 31 4.63 8.00 -0.26
CA CYS A 31 5.60 8.25 -1.31
C CYS A 31 6.49 9.40 -0.83
N ASP A 32 7.80 9.18 -0.74
CA ASP A 32 8.79 10.19 -0.28
C ASP A 32 8.37 10.90 1.01
N SER A 33 7.89 10.11 1.99
CA SER A 33 7.35 10.55 3.30
C SER A 33 5.97 11.21 3.29
N ALA A 34 5.41 11.56 2.12
CA ALA A 34 4.05 12.08 2.01
C ALA A 34 3.03 10.93 1.92
N GLN A 35 1.96 10.98 2.72
CA GLN A 35 0.85 10.03 2.57
C GLN A 35 0.10 10.32 1.27
N ILE A 36 -0.02 9.31 0.40
CA ILE A 36 -0.69 9.43 -0.90
C ILE A 36 -2.01 8.65 -0.97
N GLY A 37 -2.30 7.81 0.04
CA GLY A 37 -3.55 7.07 0.12
C GLY A 37 -3.65 6.23 1.39
N SER A 38 -4.84 5.72 1.65
CA SER A 38 -5.08 4.68 2.65
C SER A 38 -6.25 3.79 2.24
N ILE A 39 -6.28 2.58 2.81
CA ILE A 39 -7.39 1.64 2.69
C ILE A 39 -7.68 1.05 4.07
N ILE A 40 -8.96 0.99 4.43
CA ILE A 40 -9.44 0.24 5.59
C ILE A 40 -9.83 -1.13 5.09
N THR A 41 -9.25 -2.18 5.68
CA THR A 41 -9.50 -3.56 5.25
C THR A 41 -10.54 -4.22 6.15
N ALA A 42 -10.19 -5.35 6.76
CA ALA A 42 -11.08 -6.18 7.56
C ALA A 42 -10.89 -5.91 9.05
N SER A 43 -11.83 -6.44 9.85
CA SER A 43 -11.73 -6.39 11.30
C SER A 43 -10.49 -7.14 11.79
N VAL A 44 -9.99 -6.75 12.96
CA VAL A 44 -8.86 -7.41 13.62
C VAL A 44 -9.13 -8.91 13.81
N GLU A 45 -10.38 -9.29 14.05
CA GLU A 45 -10.81 -10.69 14.21
C GLU A 45 -10.64 -11.50 12.92
N VAL A 46 -11.06 -10.95 11.78
CA VAL A 46 -10.91 -11.62 10.47
C VAL A 46 -9.44 -11.78 10.11
N VAL A 47 -8.62 -10.76 10.38
CA VAL A 47 -7.17 -10.85 10.16
C VAL A 47 -6.51 -11.88 11.07
N ALA A 48 -6.95 -11.95 12.33
CA ALA A 48 -6.46 -12.96 13.27
C ALA A 48 -6.85 -14.38 12.85
N ASP A 49 -8.07 -14.58 12.35
CA ASP A 49 -8.52 -15.89 11.87
C ASP A 49 -7.76 -16.35 10.63
N ALA A 50 -7.60 -15.46 9.63
CA ALA A 50 -6.77 -15.73 8.46
C ALA A 50 -5.32 -16.09 8.85
N SER A 51 -4.76 -15.39 9.83
CA SER A 51 -3.40 -15.67 10.33
C SER A 51 -3.32 -17.06 10.99
N ARG A 52 -4.34 -17.49 11.74
CA ARG A 52 -4.39 -18.85 12.32
C ARG A 52 -4.46 -19.94 11.26
N GLN A 53 -5.06 -19.65 10.11
CA GLN A 53 -5.11 -20.55 8.96
C GLN A 53 -3.81 -20.54 8.13
N GLY A 54 -2.80 -19.76 8.54
CA GLY A 54 -1.49 -19.68 7.89
C GLY A 54 -1.39 -18.61 6.80
N TYR A 55 -2.40 -17.76 6.63
CA TYR A 55 -2.32 -16.65 5.67
C TYR A 55 -1.59 -15.45 6.26
N ASN A 56 -0.60 -14.94 5.54
CA ASN A 56 0.05 -13.68 5.89
C ASN A 56 -0.69 -12.50 5.24
N VAL A 57 -1.68 -11.96 5.96
CA VAL A 57 -2.54 -10.87 5.45
C VAL A 57 -1.71 -9.64 5.09
N ASP A 58 -0.68 -9.32 5.87
CA ASP A 58 0.18 -8.15 5.59
C ASP A 58 0.92 -8.28 4.25
N GLU A 59 1.39 -9.48 3.94
CA GLU A 59 2.11 -9.76 2.69
C GLU A 59 1.18 -9.73 1.47
N ILE A 60 -0.03 -10.28 1.61
CA ILE A 60 -1.07 -10.25 0.58
C ILE A 60 -1.46 -8.79 0.28
N VAL A 61 -1.89 -8.05 1.31
CA VAL A 61 -2.30 -6.65 1.17
C VAL A 61 -1.15 -5.79 0.65
N GLY A 62 0.07 -5.97 1.19
CA GLY A 62 1.24 -5.24 0.74
C GLY A 62 1.54 -5.46 -0.75
N THR A 63 1.40 -6.69 -1.24
CA THR A 63 1.64 -7.03 -2.64
C THR A 63 0.57 -6.46 -3.57
N GLU A 64 -0.70 -6.57 -3.21
CA GLU A 64 -1.80 -5.97 -3.98
C GLU A 64 -1.67 -4.44 -4.06
N LEU A 65 -1.35 -3.79 -2.93
CA LEU A 65 -1.16 -2.35 -2.88
C LEU A 65 0.08 -1.89 -3.67
N GLU A 66 1.18 -2.63 -3.63
CA GLU A 66 2.35 -2.37 -4.48
C GLU A 66 1.94 -2.39 -5.96
N GLY A 67 1.23 -3.43 -6.40
CA GLY A 67 0.75 -3.56 -7.78
C GLY A 67 -0.15 -2.39 -8.19
N ALA A 68 -1.10 -2.01 -7.33
CA ALA A 68 -1.97 -0.86 -7.56
C ALA A 68 -1.20 0.46 -7.68
N VAL A 69 -0.25 0.72 -6.79
CA VAL A 69 0.60 1.92 -6.81
C VAL A 69 1.43 1.98 -8.08
N LYS A 70 2.13 0.90 -8.43
CA LYS A 70 2.95 0.83 -9.65
C LYS A 70 2.11 1.07 -10.91
N ASN A 71 0.91 0.48 -10.98
CA ASN A 71 0.00 0.70 -12.10
C ASN A 71 -0.42 2.17 -12.20
N ILE A 72 -0.89 2.78 -11.12
CA ILE A 72 -1.35 4.17 -11.11
C ILE A 72 -0.22 5.15 -11.45
N PHE A 73 0.96 4.99 -10.84
CA PHE A 73 2.11 5.86 -11.11
C PHE A 73 2.65 5.66 -12.52
N GLY A 74 2.70 4.42 -13.02
CA GLY A 74 3.02 4.13 -14.41
C GLY A 74 2.04 4.76 -15.41
N PHE A 75 0.75 4.95 -15.06
CA PHE A 75 -0.20 5.72 -15.86
C PHE A 75 0.06 7.23 -15.79
N GLN A 76 0.35 7.76 -14.60
CA GLN A 76 0.64 9.20 -14.44
C GLN A 76 1.93 9.63 -15.14
N THR A 77 2.98 8.81 -15.14
CA THR A 77 4.23 9.11 -15.84
C THR A 77 4.05 9.11 -17.36
N LYS A 78 3.21 8.21 -17.91
CA LYS A 78 2.83 8.21 -19.33
C LYS A 78 2.02 9.42 -19.76
N LEU A 79 1.18 9.98 -18.88
CA LEU A 79 0.44 11.22 -19.15
C LEU A 79 1.34 12.48 -19.05
N LYS A 80 2.45 12.41 -18.31
CA LYS A 80 3.29 13.58 -17.99
C LYS A 80 4.39 13.94 -18.99
N ARG A 81 4.65 13.21 -20.10
CA ARG A 81 5.60 13.69 -21.13
C ARG A 81 5.27 13.29 -22.59
N PRO A 82 5.46 14.19 -23.60
CA PRO A 82 5.70 15.64 -23.53
C PRO A 82 4.67 16.49 -24.31
N SER A 83 4.27 17.61 -23.71
CA SER A 83 4.12 18.85 -24.50
C SER A 83 5.53 19.32 -24.82
N GLY A 84 5.95 19.23 -26.08
CA GLY A 84 7.28 19.62 -26.50
C GLY A 84 7.51 19.48 -28.00
N THR A 85 7.25 20.60 -28.69
CA THR A 85 7.73 21.08 -30.01
C THR A 85 7.50 20.24 -31.25
#